data_AF-A0A1V5AXI7-F1
#
_entry.id   AF-A0A1V5AXI7-F1
#
_cell.length_a   1.000
_cell.length_b   1.000
_cell.length_c   1.000
_cell.angle_alpha   90.00
_cell.angle_beta   90.00
_cell.angle_gamma   90.00
#
_symmetry.space_group_name_H-M   'P 1'
#
loop_
_entity.id
_entity.type
_entity.pdbx_description
1 polymer ?
#
loop_
_entity_poly.entity_id
_entity_poly.type
_entity_poly.pdbx_seq_one_letter_code
_entity_poly.pdbx_strand_id
1 'polypeptide(L)'
;MAMKVLSGVLETRLCRTGQTSIDLDTNRIATGPDGRPACPDGLSLARTRMIGSGRYRSPPCKIVALREIEMHVVHEGGPHIRDVVESDSFRISDVSLDEHFMTIKWESTGGSKIVEISYMVIGEVP
;
A
#
# COMPACT_ATOMS: atom_id res chain seq x y z
N MET A 1 -8.23 6.50 -28.62
CA MET A 1 -7.94 6.97 -27.26
C MET A 1 -6.78 6.17 -26.72
N ALA A 2 -5.81 6.83 -26.09
CA ALA A 2 -4.67 6.16 -25.49
C ALA A 2 -4.98 5.75 -24.04
N MET A 3 -4.29 4.72 -23.56
CA MET A 3 -4.40 4.21 -22.19
C MET A 3 -3.09 4.41 -21.46
N LYS A 4 -3.18 4.71 -20.17
CA LYS A 4 -2.05 4.73 -19.25
C LYS A 4 -2.26 3.66 -18.17
N VAL A 5 -1.18 2.94 -17.85
CA VAL A 5 -1.14 1.93 -16.80
C VAL A 5 0.00 2.27 -15.86
N LEU A 6 -0.31 2.30 -14.56
CA LEU A 6 0.62 2.50 -13.47
C LEU A 6 0.59 1.26 -12.58
N SER A 7 1.74 0.79 -12.12
CA SER A 7 1.80 -0.22 -11.07
C SER A 7 3.05 -0.05 -10.23
N GLY A 8 3.02 -0.63 -9.04
CA GLY A 8 4.17 -0.66 -8.15
C GLY A 8 3.90 -1.50 -6.90
N VAL A 9 4.95 -1.64 -6.11
CA VAL A 9 4.92 -2.23 -4.78
C VAL A 9 5.35 -1.16 -3.79
N LEU A 10 4.49 -0.89 -2.81
CA LEU A 10 4.80 -0.06 -1.66
C LEU A 10 5.36 -0.96 -0.55
N GLU A 11 6.61 -0.70 -0.17
CA GLU A 11 7.24 -1.29 1.00
C GLU A 11 6.92 -0.42 2.21
N THR A 12 6.23 -1.00 3.18
CA THR A 12 5.79 -0.31 4.41
C THR A 12 6.88 -0.25 5.48
N ARG A 13 7.98 -1.01 5.28
CA ARG A 13 9.08 -1.17 6.25
C ARG A 13 8.60 -1.46 7.67
N LEU A 14 7.68 -2.43 7.78
CA LEU A 14 7.18 -2.95 9.05
C LEU A 14 6.28 -1.98 9.85
N CYS A 15 5.83 -0.89 9.24
CA CYS A 15 4.83 -0.04 9.87
C CYS A 15 3.47 -0.72 9.95
N ARG A 16 2.95 -0.79 11.17
CA ARG A 16 1.63 -1.35 11.46
C ARG A 16 0.50 -0.52 10.89
N THR A 17 0.58 0.80 11.04
CA THR A 17 -0.40 1.73 10.49
C THR A 17 0.31 2.78 9.65
N GLY A 18 -0.33 3.19 8.56
CA GLY A 18 0.25 4.22 7.72
C GLY A 18 -0.70 4.71 6.63
N GLN A 19 -0.30 5.81 6.03
CA GLN A 19 -0.97 6.45 4.91
C GLN A 19 0.08 6.96 3.94
N THR A 20 -0.14 6.73 2.65
CA THR A 20 0.70 7.31 1.60
C THR A 20 -0.13 7.73 0.40
N SER A 21 0.33 8.73 -0.33
CA SER A 21 -0.26 9.14 -1.59
C SER A 21 0.75 8.87 -2.71
N ILE A 22 0.27 8.35 -3.83
CA ILE A 22 1.07 8.08 -5.02
C ILE A 22 0.63 9.07 -6.09
N ASP A 23 1.60 9.87 -6.55
CA ASP A 23 1.47 10.72 -7.74
C ASP A 23 1.41 9.81 -8.97
N LEU A 24 0.29 9.88 -9.70
CA LEU A 24 0.01 9.07 -10.86
C LEU A 24 0.76 9.54 -12.11
N ASP A 25 1.23 10.79 -12.16
CA ASP A 25 2.03 11.36 -13.23
C ASP A 25 3.48 10.91 -13.15
N THR A 26 4.02 10.79 -11.94
CA THR A 26 5.43 10.47 -11.72
C THR A 26 5.69 9.06 -11.18
N ASN A 27 4.64 8.35 -10.75
CA ASN A 27 4.73 7.09 -10.00
C ASN A 27 5.62 7.20 -8.75
N ARG A 28 5.46 8.29 -8.00
CA ARG A 28 6.25 8.58 -6.81
C ARG A 28 5.36 8.80 -5.61
N ILE A 29 5.92 8.59 -4.42
CA ILE A 29 5.25 8.96 -3.19
C ILE A 29 5.14 10.49 -3.16
N ALA A 30 3.91 10.99 -3.18
CA ALA A 30 3.58 12.35 -2.86
C ALA A 30 3.55 12.47 -1.34
N THR A 31 4.51 13.22 -0.78
CA THR A 31 4.50 13.55 0.65
C THR A 31 3.19 14.25 1.00
N GLY A 32 2.44 13.69 1.95
CA GLY A 32 1.11 14.17 2.33
C GLY A 32 1.12 15.62 2.87
N PRO A 33 -0.04 16.29 2.85
CA PRO A 33 -0.18 17.71 3.21
C PRO A 33 0.13 18.05 4.68
N ASP A 34 0.16 17.07 5.58
CA ASP A 34 0.23 17.31 7.03
C ASP A 34 1.63 17.13 7.64
N GLY A 35 2.65 16.77 6.85
CA GLY A 35 4.06 16.67 7.33
C GLY A 35 4.31 15.68 8.47
N ARG A 36 3.31 14.88 8.88
CA ARG A 36 3.41 13.85 9.93
C ARG A 36 4.00 12.56 9.34
N PRO A 37 4.73 11.76 10.12
CA PRO A 37 5.42 10.59 9.59
C PRO A 37 4.40 9.57 9.04
N ALA A 38 4.47 9.34 7.74
CA ALA A 38 3.79 8.24 7.02
C ALA A 38 4.32 6.85 7.45
N CYS A 39 5.48 6.84 8.13
CA CYS A 39 6.19 5.76 8.79
C CYS A 39 7.45 6.38 9.41
N PRO A 40 7.85 6.08 10.67
CA PRO A 40 9.13 6.57 11.21
C PRO A 40 10.35 6.01 10.45
N ASP A 41 10.27 4.77 9.97
CA ASP A 41 11.36 4.09 9.23
C ASP A 41 11.32 4.37 7.71
N GLY A 42 10.39 5.22 7.27
CA GLY A 42 10.19 5.62 5.88
C GLY A 42 9.38 4.62 5.05
N LEU A 43 8.91 5.08 3.89
CA LEU A 43 8.24 4.28 2.88
C LEU A 43 9.08 4.25 1.62
N SER A 44 9.05 3.13 0.89
CA SER A 44 9.69 3.02 -0.43
C SER A 44 8.74 2.47 -1.47
N LEU A 45 8.91 2.94 -2.71
CA LEU A 45 8.31 2.31 -3.88
C LEU A 45 9.34 1.40 -4.54
N ALA A 46 9.00 0.14 -4.68
CA ALA A 46 9.75 -0.88 -5.37
C ALA A 46 8.96 -1.36 -6.60
N ARG A 47 9.69 -1.93 -7.57
CA ARG A 47 9.11 -2.62 -8.74
C ARG A 47 8.05 -1.79 -9.48
N THR A 48 8.32 -0.49 -9.65
CA THR A 48 7.41 0.44 -10.32
C THR A 48 7.42 0.25 -11.83
N ARG A 49 6.25 0.38 -12.46
CA ARG A 49 6.10 0.36 -13.91
C ARG A 49 5.05 1.37 -14.35
N MET A 50 5.39 2.12 -15.39
CA MET A 50 4.47 3.04 -16.06
C MET A 50 4.47 2.73 -17.56
N ILE A 51 3.28 2.61 -18.14
CA ILE A 51 3.06 2.43 -19.57
C ILE A 51 2.13 3.54 -20.04
N GLY A 52 2.48 4.21 -21.13
CA GLY A 52 1.77 5.39 -21.59
C GLY A 52 2.21 6.65 -20.86
N SER A 53 1.80 7.80 -21.39
CA SER A 53 2.14 9.13 -20.89
C SER A 53 0.91 10.03 -20.88
N GLY A 54 0.94 11.10 -20.10
CA GLY A 54 -0.17 12.03 -19.96
C GLY A 54 -0.94 11.84 -18.66
N ARG A 55 -1.90 12.75 -18.44
CA ARG A 55 -2.77 12.76 -17.27
C ARG A 55 -4.04 11.97 -17.54
N TYR A 56 -4.59 11.33 -16.52
CA TYR A 56 -5.88 10.67 -16.65
C TYR A 56 -6.98 11.73 -16.89
N ARG A 57 -7.94 11.44 -17.78
CA ARG A 57 -9.06 12.35 -18.08
C ARG A 57 -10.14 12.37 -17.00
N SER A 58 -10.20 11.31 -16.21
CA SER A 58 -11.16 11.07 -15.13
C SER A 58 -10.50 10.17 -14.10
N PRO A 59 -11.06 10.03 -12.88
CA PRO A 59 -10.52 9.10 -11.90
C PRO A 59 -10.38 7.69 -12.51
N PRO A 60 -9.16 7.15 -12.61
CA PRO A 60 -8.92 5.88 -13.28
C PRO A 60 -9.51 4.70 -12.48
N CYS A 61 -9.45 3.49 -13.03
CA CYS A 61 -9.70 2.28 -12.26
C CYS A 61 -8.45 1.89 -11.46
N LYS A 62 -8.62 1.25 -10.31
CA LYS A 62 -7.50 0.79 -9.48
C LYS A 62 -7.73 -0.59 -8.86
N ILE A 63 -6.64 -1.24 -8.51
CA ILE A 63 -6.57 -2.42 -7.66
C ILE A 63 -5.46 -2.19 -6.64
N VAL A 64 -5.73 -2.50 -5.37
CA VAL A 64 -4.73 -2.49 -4.29
C VAL A 64 -4.86 -3.79 -3.53
N ALA A 65 -3.74 -4.47 -3.29
CA ALA A 65 -3.72 -5.78 -2.65
C ALA A 65 -2.53 -5.94 -1.70
N LEU A 66 -2.76 -6.64 -0.58
CA LEU A 66 -1.71 -7.08 0.33
C LEU A 66 -0.87 -8.16 -0.36
N ARG A 67 0.46 -8.05 -0.30
CA ARG A 67 1.37 -8.99 -0.95
C ARG A 67 2.23 -9.77 0.02
N GLU A 68 2.72 -9.14 1.08
CA GLU A 68 3.56 -9.79 2.09
C GLU A 68 3.19 -9.31 3.50
N ILE A 69 3.09 -10.27 4.42
CA ILE A 69 2.64 -10.08 5.79
C ILE A 69 3.57 -10.87 6.72
N GLU A 70 4.16 -10.19 7.70
CA GLU A 70 4.89 -10.82 8.80
C GLU A 70 3.91 -11.12 9.92
N MET A 71 3.64 -12.40 10.19
CA MET A 71 2.73 -12.82 11.26
C MET A 71 3.49 -13.00 12.57
N HIS A 72 2.94 -12.50 13.66
CA HIS A 72 3.47 -12.75 15.00
C HIS A 72 2.86 -14.03 15.57
N VAL A 73 3.72 -14.99 15.93
CA VAL A 73 3.29 -16.29 16.47
C VAL A 73 3.74 -16.39 17.93
N VAL A 74 2.78 -16.52 18.84
CA VAL A 74 3.06 -16.73 20.26
C VAL A 74 3.04 -18.24 20.54
N HIS A 75 4.07 -18.72 21.23
CA HIS A 75 4.17 -20.11 21.65
C HIS A 75 3.74 -20.18 23.12
N GLU A 76 2.56 -20.74 23.39
CA GLU A 76 2.14 -20.98 24.77
C GLU A 76 2.74 -22.31 25.27
N GLY A 77 3.42 -22.24 26.42
CA GLY A 77 4.18 -23.36 26.99
C GLY A 77 3.30 -24.34 27.78
N GLY A 78 3.17 -25.55 27.25
CA GLY A 78 2.66 -26.76 27.90
C GLY A 78 3.25 -28.02 27.23
N PRO A 79 2.92 -29.25 27.66
CA PRO A 79 3.49 -30.49 27.09
C PRO A 79 3.20 -30.70 25.59
N HIS A 80 2.32 -29.89 25.01
CA HIS A 80 2.11 -29.77 23.57
C HIS A 80 2.27 -28.30 23.18
N ILE A 81 3.35 -27.97 22.45
CA ILE A 81 3.52 -26.64 21.85
C ILE A 81 2.40 -26.47 20.82
N ARG A 82 1.57 -25.45 21.00
CA ARG A 82 0.60 -25.02 19.99
C ARG A 82 0.98 -23.61 19.57
N ASP A 83 1.13 -23.43 18.27
CA ASP A 83 1.26 -22.09 17.68
C ASP A 83 -0.10 -21.41 17.80
N VAL A 84 -0.17 -20.38 18.64
CA VAL A 84 -1.34 -19.51 18.72
C VAL A 84 -1.01 -18.25 17.93
N VAL A 85 -1.67 -18.09 16.79
CA VAL A 85 -1.74 -16.79 16.14
C VAL A 85 -2.73 -15.98 16.98
N GLU A 86 -2.26 -14.92 17.66
CA GLU A 86 -3.17 -13.96 18.28
C GLU A 86 -4.17 -13.45 17.23
N SER A 87 -5.32 -12.93 17.65
CA SER A 87 -6.35 -12.38 16.75
C SER A 87 -5.85 -11.13 16.02
N ASP A 88 -4.90 -11.31 15.12
CA ASP A 88 -4.27 -10.30 14.30
C ASP A 88 -5.15 -10.06 13.08
N SER A 89 -5.30 -8.79 12.73
CA SER A 89 -6.11 -8.36 11.60
C SER A 89 -5.29 -7.44 10.72
N PHE A 90 -5.56 -7.51 9.41
CA PHE A 90 -4.93 -6.68 8.39
C PHE A 90 -6.03 -6.02 7.57
N ARG A 91 -5.91 -4.72 7.35
CA ARG A 91 -6.86 -4.00 6.50
C ARG A 91 -6.16 -2.95 5.67
N ILE A 92 -6.59 -2.86 4.42
CA ILE A 92 -6.37 -1.70 3.58
C ILE A 92 -7.68 -0.90 3.64
N SER A 93 -7.62 0.27 4.27
CA SER A 93 -8.78 1.15 4.44
C SER A 93 -8.82 2.17 3.31
N ASP A 94 -10.05 2.47 2.90
CA ASP A 94 -10.49 3.39 1.85
C ASP A 94 -9.39 4.10 1.06
N VAL A 95 -9.15 3.58 -0.15
CA VAL A 95 -8.17 4.11 -1.08
C VAL A 95 -8.85 5.27 -1.81
N SER A 96 -8.51 6.54 -1.53
CA SER A 96 -9.02 7.65 -2.34
C SER A 96 -8.30 7.65 -3.70
N LEU A 97 -9.01 8.04 -4.77
CA LEU A 97 -8.42 8.11 -6.11
C LEU A 97 -9.07 9.24 -6.90
N ASP A 98 -8.21 10.08 -7.46
CA ASP A 98 -8.56 11.09 -8.46
C ASP A 98 -7.65 10.95 -9.69
N GLU A 99 -7.71 11.93 -10.60
CA GLU A 99 -6.93 11.95 -11.85
C GLU A 99 -5.41 12.04 -11.65
N HIS A 100 -4.96 12.50 -10.49
CA HIS A 100 -3.57 12.83 -10.19
C HIS A 100 -2.98 11.98 -9.07
N PHE A 101 -3.80 11.57 -8.09
CA PHE A 101 -3.33 10.92 -6.87
C PHE A 101 -4.17 9.71 -6.51
N MET A 102 -3.48 8.70 -5.97
CA MET A 102 -4.09 7.59 -5.24
C MET A 102 -3.57 7.57 -3.81
N THR A 103 -4.46 7.58 -2.82
CA THR A 103 -4.07 7.45 -1.41
C THR A 103 -4.34 6.04 -0.91
N ILE A 104 -3.35 5.39 -0.32
CA ILE A 104 -3.47 4.07 0.31
C ILE A 104 -3.33 4.25 1.82
N LYS A 105 -4.28 3.68 2.58
CA LYS A 105 -4.21 3.60 4.05
C LYS A 105 -4.20 2.13 4.46
N TRP A 106 -3.39 1.80 5.46
CA TRP A 106 -3.34 0.44 6.00
C TRP A 106 -3.26 0.44 7.52
N GLU A 107 -3.73 -0.66 8.08
CA GLU A 107 -3.67 -0.96 9.50
C GLU A 107 -3.44 -2.46 9.71
N SER A 108 -2.59 -2.78 10.68
CA SER A 108 -2.45 -4.10 11.26
C SER A 108 -2.58 -4.03 12.78
N THR A 109 -3.25 -5.01 13.37
CA THR A 109 -3.40 -5.16 14.82
C THR A 109 -2.48 -6.26 15.36
N GLY A 110 -2.26 -6.27 16.66
CA GLY A 110 -1.45 -7.27 17.36
C GLY A 110 0.05 -7.16 17.05
N GLY A 111 0.72 -8.31 16.95
CA GLY A 111 2.16 -8.38 16.68
C GLY A 111 2.52 -8.27 15.20
N SER A 112 1.58 -8.60 14.31
CA SER A 112 1.80 -8.71 12.87
C SER A 112 1.98 -7.38 12.13
N LYS A 113 2.65 -7.44 10.98
CA LYS A 113 3.00 -6.28 10.15
C LYS A 113 2.71 -6.57 8.68
N ILE A 114 2.18 -5.58 7.98
CA ILE A 114 2.15 -5.59 6.51
C ILE A 114 3.54 -5.19 6.04
N VAL A 115 4.12 -5.91 5.08
CA VAL A 115 5.49 -5.66 4.56
C VAL A 115 5.44 -5.02 3.17
N GLU A 116 4.58 -5.56 2.29
CA GLU A 116 4.40 -5.09 0.92
C GLU A 116 2.91 -4.90 0.58
N ILE A 117 2.59 -3.77 -0.05
CA ILE A 117 1.28 -3.47 -0.65
C ILE A 117 1.48 -3.28 -2.15
N SER A 118 0.82 -4.10 -2.97
CA SER A 118 0.83 -3.94 -4.42
C SER A 118 -0.30 -3.04 -4.90
N TYR A 119 -0.06 -2.26 -5.94
CA TYR A 119 -1.09 -1.45 -6.58
C TYR A 119 -0.97 -1.46 -8.10
N MET A 120 -2.12 -1.28 -8.76
CA MET A 120 -2.24 -1.03 -10.19
C MET A 120 -3.35 0.00 -10.44
N VAL A 121 -3.10 0.93 -11.36
CA VAL A 121 -4.04 1.96 -11.80
C VAL A 121 -4.07 1.96 -13.33
N ILE A 122 -5.27 2.03 -13.92
CA ILE A 122 -5.47 2.01 -15.37
C ILE A 122 -6.61 2.96 -15.76
N GLY A 123 -6.39 3.74 -16.81
CA GLY A 123 -7.40 4.68 -17.30
C GLY A 123 -7.02 5.35 -18.61
N GLU A 124 -7.98 6.10 -19.15
CA GLU A 124 -7.85 6.85 -20.40
C GLU A 124 -7.05 8.14 -20.21
N VAL A 125 -6.28 8.50 -21.23
CA VAL A 125 -5.53 9.77 -21.31
C VAL A 125 -5.89 10.53 -22.60
N PRO A 126 -5.71 11.88 -22.63
CA PRO A 126 -5.89 12.74 -23.79
C PRO A 126 -5.38 12.18 -25.11
#